data_AF-A0A6N0NZD3-F1
#
_entry.id   AF-A0A6N0NZD3-F1
#
_cell.length_a   1.000
_cell.length_b   1.000
_cell.length_c   1.000
_cell.angle_alpha   90.00
_cell.angle_beta   90.00
_cell.angle_gamma   90.00
#
_symmetry.space_group_name_H-M   'P 1'
#
loop_
_entity.id
_entity.type
_entity.pdbx_description
1 polymer ?
#
loop_
_entity_poly.entity_id
_entity_poly.type
_entity_poly.pdbx_seq_one_letter_code
_entity_poly.pdbx_strand_id
1 'polypeptide(L)'
;MTLTVVINGAEIPIGTDKIIIKGKKRYLTSRLLYFTLKTFSQMPRLYGVADSDPVKAWKRNFEQKYASILSSHLDPGKIRLKGEFTLLAKRFAISGKIDGNGLKVTVDLLEKPSNVSTGLRGMVEVDSFYFTGIERPKPSLIPGSKDGFLGGFHRFLVLQTESASGIPKTLGIISEYINSIVLPQGFSTNVLGRVVTIDEKEGLFLDGEPLYNVDPEMLSLIGLKLSLDMAPENGVVVLEDPEAHLSDENKDVVKEWIDKYKGTMVIVTCDNIFSNGKVIEA
;
A
#
# COMPACT_ATOMS: atom_id res chain seq x y z
N MET A 1 -18.34 -8.96 3.23
CA MET A 1 -17.47 -9.40 4.34
C MET A 1 -16.25 -8.51 4.26
N THR A 2 -16.04 -7.70 5.29
CA THR A 2 -14.89 -6.80 5.43
C THR A 2 -13.61 -7.64 5.40
N LEU A 3 -12.71 -7.36 4.46
CA LEU A 3 -11.42 -8.05 4.36
C LEU A 3 -10.68 -7.92 5.70
N THR A 4 -10.14 -9.01 6.24
CA THR A 4 -9.35 -8.96 7.48
C THR A 4 -7.95 -9.51 7.22
N VAL A 5 -6.93 -8.80 7.71
CA VAL A 5 -5.54 -9.24 7.62
C VAL A 5 -5.00 -9.45 9.02
N VAL A 6 -4.43 -10.61 9.29
CA VAL A 6 -3.73 -10.93 10.52
C VAL A 6 -2.23 -10.82 10.26
N ILE A 7 -1.52 -10.00 11.04
CA ILE A 7 -0.07 -9.85 10.94
C ILE A 7 0.56 -10.23 12.26
N ASN A 8 1.43 -11.25 12.28
CA ASN A 8 2.07 -11.76 13.49
C ASN A 8 1.07 -12.03 14.64
N GLY A 9 -0.14 -12.50 14.32
CA GLY A 9 -1.23 -12.76 15.27
C GLY A 9 -2.13 -11.56 15.58
N ALA A 10 -1.80 -10.35 15.13
CA ALA A 10 -2.64 -9.16 15.34
C ALA A 10 -3.66 -8.97 14.21
N GLU A 11 -4.93 -8.85 14.56
CA GLU A 11 -6.02 -8.67 13.59
C GLU A 11 -6.22 -7.21 13.17
N ILE A 12 -6.07 -6.97 11.87
CA ILE A 12 -6.18 -5.68 11.19
C ILE A 12 -7.40 -5.74 10.26
N PRO A 13 -8.57 -5.21 10.68
CA PRO A 13 -9.73 -5.13 9.80
C PRO A 13 -9.46 -4.12 8.67
N ILE A 14 -9.87 -4.40 7.44
CA ILE A 14 -9.70 -3.50 6.29
C ILE A 14 -11.06 -3.00 5.84
N GLY A 15 -11.31 -1.70 5.98
CA GLY A 15 -12.60 -1.05 5.76
C GLY A 15 -12.54 0.47 5.97
N THR A 16 -13.42 1.05 6.81
CA THR A 16 -13.43 2.50 7.10
C THR A 16 -12.81 2.84 8.46
N ASP A 17 -12.12 1.89 9.08
CA ASP A 17 -11.59 2.05 10.43
C ASP A 17 -10.24 2.78 10.42
N LYS A 18 -10.02 3.55 11.49
CA LYS A 18 -8.70 4.06 11.86
C LYS A 18 -8.02 3.05 12.77
N ILE A 19 -6.82 2.65 12.39
CA ILE A 19 -6.03 1.63 13.07
C ILE A 19 -4.71 2.25 13.44
N ILE A 20 -4.28 2.05 14.67
CA ILE A 20 -3.03 2.61 15.19
C ILE A 20 -2.11 1.46 15.54
N ILE A 21 -0.96 1.38 14.88
CA ILE A 21 0.07 0.38 15.17
C ILE A 21 1.16 1.04 15.99
N LYS A 22 1.30 0.60 17.24
CA LYS A 22 2.34 1.05 18.18
C LYS A 22 3.36 -0.06 18.43
N GLY A 23 4.38 0.26 19.21
CA GLY A 23 5.39 -0.70 19.67
C GLY A 23 6.67 -0.73 18.83
N LYS A 24 7.55 -1.68 19.18
CA LYS A 24 8.91 -1.77 18.62
C LYS A 24 8.93 -2.35 17.22
N LYS A 25 7.94 -3.18 16.86
CA LYS A 25 7.85 -3.79 15.53
C LYS A 25 6.85 -3.09 14.63
N ARG A 26 6.37 -1.90 15.00
CA ARG A 26 5.31 -1.17 14.29
C ARG A 26 5.55 -1.04 12.77
N TYR A 27 6.76 -0.63 12.35
CA TYR A 27 7.11 -0.52 10.93
C TYR A 27 7.19 -1.87 10.22
N LEU A 28 7.66 -2.91 10.91
CA LEU A 28 7.74 -4.25 10.34
C LEU A 28 6.32 -4.78 10.07
N THR A 29 5.42 -4.61 11.03
CA THR A 29 4.01 -5.01 10.97
C THR A 29 3.27 -4.22 9.88
N SER A 30 3.42 -2.89 9.84
CA SER A 30 2.76 -2.04 8.86
C SER A 30 3.24 -2.29 7.43
N ARG A 31 4.55 -2.50 7.23
CA ARG A 31 5.11 -2.82 5.91
C ARG A 31 4.72 -4.23 5.47
N LEU A 32 4.69 -5.21 6.38
CA LEU A 32 4.20 -6.55 6.05
C LEU A 32 2.73 -6.51 5.62
N LEU A 33 1.88 -5.73 6.31
CA LEU A 33 0.51 -5.45 5.90
C LEU A 33 0.46 -4.83 4.50
N TYR A 34 1.23 -3.75 4.27
CA TYR A 34 1.29 -3.04 2.98
C TYR A 34 1.60 -4.00 1.82
N PHE A 35 2.68 -4.78 1.92
CA PHE A 35 3.08 -5.70 0.84
C PHE A 35 2.14 -6.89 0.68
N THR A 36 1.48 -7.32 1.76
CA THR A 36 0.42 -8.34 1.69
C THR A 36 -0.75 -7.82 0.85
N LEU A 37 -1.28 -6.65 1.20
CA LEU A 37 -2.39 -6.03 0.47
C LEU A 37 -2.01 -5.68 -0.96
N LYS A 38 -0.79 -5.16 -1.18
CA LYS A 38 -0.32 -4.77 -2.51
C LYS A 38 -0.27 -5.98 -3.43
N THR A 39 0.31 -7.07 -2.96
CA THR A 39 0.38 -8.35 -3.69
C THR A 39 -1.03 -8.84 -4.03
N PHE A 40 -1.93 -8.87 -3.04
CA PHE A 40 -3.32 -9.29 -3.25
C PHE A 40 -4.06 -8.44 -4.28
N SER A 41 -3.90 -7.11 -4.21
CA SER A 41 -4.53 -6.18 -5.14
C SER A 41 -4.09 -6.37 -6.60
N GLN A 42 -2.88 -6.89 -6.81
CA GLN A 42 -2.27 -7.12 -8.12
C GLN A 42 -2.46 -8.55 -8.64
N MET A 43 -3.15 -9.42 -7.90
CA MET A 43 -3.40 -10.78 -8.35
C MET A 43 -4.19 -10.78 -9.66
N PRO A 44 -3.64 -11.37 -10.75
CA PRO A 44 -4.36 -11.52 -12.00
C PRO A 44 -5.38 -12.65 -11.91
N ARG A 45 -6.25 -12.73 -12.92
CA ARG A 45 -7.08 -13.91 -13.16
C ARG A 45 -6.20 -15.11 -13.55
N LEU A 46 -6.56 -16.32 -13.14
CA LEU A 46 -5.68 -17.51 -13.19
C LEU A 46 -6.15 -18.64 -14.14
N TYR A 47 -7.05 -18.35 -15.08
CA TYR A 47 -7.67 -19.36 -15.95
C TYR A 47 -6.88 -19.75 -17.22
N GLY A 48 -5.56 -19.49 -17.28
CA GLY A 48 -4.78 -19.61 -18.52
C GLY A 48 -4.22 -20.99 -18.88
N VAL A 49 -4.26 -21.96 -17.97
CA VAL A 49 -3.67 -23.30 -18.18
C VAL A 49 -4.68 -24.37 -17.77
N ALA A 50 -5.04 -25.24 -18.71
CA ALA A 50 -5.96 -26.35 -18.46
C ALA A 50 -5.30 -27.41 -17.55
N ASP A 51 -6.09 -27.97 -16.63
CA ASP A 51 -5.67 -29.05 -15.73
C ASP A 51 -6.86 -30.02 -15.54
N SER A 52 -6.57 -31.26 -15.15
CA SER A 52 -7.58 -32.29 -14.89
C SER A 52 -8.33 -32.04 -13.58
N ASP A 53 -7.70 -31.35 -12.62
CA ASP A 53 -8.33 -30.85 -11.40
C ASP A 53 -8.22 -29.32 -11.35
N PRO A 54 -9.22 -28.60 -11.90
CA PRO A 54 -9.19 -27.14 -11.96
C PRO A 54 -9.09 -26.45 -10.59
N VAL A 55 -9.65 -27.04 -9.54
CA VAL A 55 -9.63 -26.46 -8.19
C VAL A 55 -8.24 -26.54 -7.58
N LYS A 56 -7.61 -27.72 -7.66
CA LYS A 56 -6.23 -27.92 -7.18
C LYS A 56 -5.24 -27.12 -8.01
N ALA A 57 -5.42 -27.06 -9.32
CA ALA A 57 -4.58 -26.26 -10.21
C ALA A 57 -4.69 -24.77 -9.90
N TRP A 58 -5.90 -24.24 -9.70
CA TRP A 58 -6.12 -22.85 -9.31
C TRP A 58 -5.41 -22.52 -8.00
N LYS A 59 -5.55 -23.38 -6.95
CA LYS A 59 -4.86 -23.20 -5.67
C LYS A 59 -3.35 -23.11 -5.85
N ARG A 60 -2.73 -24.08 -6.55
CA ARG A 60 -1.28 -24.11 -6.81
C ARG A 60 -0.82 -22.86 -7.58
N ASN A 61 -1.56 -22.48 -8.62
CA ASN A 61 -1.23 -21.32 -9.44
C ASN A 61 -1.35 -20.02 -8.63
N PHE A 62 -2.35 -19.93 -7.75
CA PHE A 62 -2.51 -18.78 -6.87
C PHE A 62 -1.32 -18.66 -5.91
N GLU A 63 -0.96 -19.73 -5.20
CA GLU A 63 0.17 -19.75 -4.26
C GLU A 63 1.47 -19.33 -4.95
N GLN A 64 1.78 -19.91 -6.11
CA GLN A 64 2.97 -19.57 -6.89
C GLN A 64 2.96 -18.13 -7.39
N LYS A 65 1.82 -17.66 -7.92
CA LYS A 65 1.73 -16.31 -8.48
C LYS A 65 1.78 -15.24 -7.38
N TYR A 66 1.12 -15.47 -6.25
CA TYR A 66 1.16 -14.57 -5.10
C TYR A 66 2.59 -14.47 -4.56
N ALA A 67 3.27 -15.62 -4.36
CA ALA A 67 4.66 -15.63 -3.91
C ALA A 67 5.59 -14.88 -4.89
N SER A 68 5.43 -15.13 -6.20
CA SER A 68 6.21 -14.46 -7.23
C SER A 68 6.00 -12.94 -7.25
N ILE A 69 4.75 -12.47 -7.14
CA ILE A 69 4.45 -11.03 -7.08
C ILE A 69 5.05 -10.41 -5.82
N LEU A 70 4.89 -11.04 -4.66
CA LEU A 70 5.45 -10.54 -3.40
C LEU A 70 6.98 -10.43 -3.46
N SER A 71 7.67 -11.48 -3.92
CA SER A 71 9.12 -11.44 -4.15
C SER A 71 9.52 -10.32 -5.12
N SER A 72 8.75 -10.09 -6.20
CA SER A 72 9.04 -9.02 -7.16
C SER A 72 8.93 -7.60 -6.58
N HIS A 73 8.25 -7.42 -5.44
CA HIS A 73 8.23 -6.16 -4.70
C HIS A 73 9.39 -6.04 -3.71
N LEU A 74 9.82 -7.14 -3.11
CA LEU A 74 10.83 -7.14 -2.04
C LEU A 74 12.26 -7.20 -2.57
N ASP A 75 12.52 -8.04 -3.57
CA ASP A 75 13.87 -8.37 -4.01
C ASP A 75 14.60 -7.20 -4.67
N PRO A 76 14.00 -6.41 -5.60
CA PRO A 76 14.73 -5.35 -6.29
C PRO A 76 15.31 -4.30 -5.34
N GLY A 77 14.52 -3.89 -4.34
CA GLY A 77 14.91 -2.92 -3.32
C GLY A 77 15.58 -3.54 -2.09
N LYS A 78 15.82 -4.86 -2.09
CA LYS A 78 16.33 -5.63 -0.94
C LYS A 78 15.56 -5.33 0.35
N ILE A 79 14.23 -5.21 0.25
CA ILE A 79 13.36 -4.88 1.38
C ILE A 79 13.32 -6.07 2.33
N ARG A 80 13.97 -5.92 3.50
CA ARG A 80 14.03 -6.96 4.52
C ARG A 80 12.76 -6.96 5.35
N LEU A 81 11.87 -7.91 5.08
CA LEU A 81 10.69 -8.20 5.90
C LEU A 81 10.84 -9.57 6.57
N LYS A 82 10.21 -9.70 7.73
CA LYS A 82 10.09 -10.95 8.47
C LYS A 82 8.78 -10.94 9.23
N GLY A 83 8.08 -12.08 9.21
CA GLY A 83 6.84 -12.25 9.93
C GLY A 83 5.89 -13.20 9.22
N GLU A 84 4.71 -13.31 9.79
CA GLU A 84 3.63 -14.15 9.31
C GLU A 84 2.41 -13.28 8.99
N PHE A 85 1.71 -13.61 7.91
CA PHE A 85 0.50 -12.93 7.51
C PHE A 85 -0.59 -13.94 7.17
N THR A 86 -1.84 -13.56 7.43
CA THR A 86 -3.03 -14.26 6.95
C THR A 86 -4.03 -13.25 6.43
N LEU A 87 -4.42 -13.34 5.16
CA LEU A 87 -5.48 -12.54 4.56
C LEU A 87 -6.73 -13.40 4.43
N LEU A 88 -7.80 -12.99 5.09
CA LEU A 88 -9.09 -13.69 5.13
C LEU A 88 -10.04 -13.05 4.11
N ALA A 89 -10.22 -13.71 2.97
CA ALA A 89 -11.25 -13.38 2.01
C ALA A 89 -12.50 -14.25 2.22
N LYS A 90 -13.59 -13.92 1.52
CA LYS A 90 -14.88 -14.62 1.70
C LYS A 90 -14.81 -16.13 1.47
N ARG A 91 -14.12 -16.56 0.41
CA ARG A 91 -14.14 -17.96 -0.07
C ARG A 91 -12.83 -18.71 0.16
N PHE A 92 -11.78 -18.00 0.55
CA PHE A 92 -10.47 -18.57 0.80
C PHE A 92 -9.66 -17.68 1.75
N ALA A 93 -8.65 -18.27 2.37
CA ALA A 93 -7.64 -17.57 3.14
C ALA A 93 -6.27 -17.72 2.47
N ILE A 94 -5.44 -16.69 2.54
CA ILE A 94 -4.05 -16.72 2.10
C ILE A 94 -3.20 -16.60 3.35
N SER A 95 -2.35 -17.58 3.63
CA SER A 95 -1.37 -17.51 4.71
C SER A 95 0.03 -17.50 4.15
N GLY A 96 0.93 -16.77 4.77
CA GLY A 96 2.32 -16.79 4.37
C GLY A 96 3.28 -16.44 5.49
N LYS A 97 4.52 -16.88 5.31
CA LYS A 97 5.63 -16.62 6.22
C LYS A 97 6.82 -16.13 5.41
N ILE A 98 7.36 -15.00 5.85
CA ILE A 98 8.60 -14.43 5.35
C ILE A 98 9.63 -14.59 6.45
N ASP A 99 10.71 -15.30 6.15
CA ASP A 99 11.87 -15.36 7.03
C ASP A 99 13.16 -15.23 6.21
N GLY A 100 14.30 -15.20 6.90
CA GLY A 100 15.61 -15.08 6.24
C GLY A 100 15.96 -16.24 5.31
N ASN A 101 15.16 -17.31 5.30
CA ASN A 101 15.35 -18.50 4.48
C ASN A 101 14.39 -18.54 3.28
N GLY A 102 13.43 -17.62 3.17
CA GLY A 102 12.57 -17.47 1.99
C GLY A 102 11.13 -17.05 2.29
N LEU A 103 10.31 -17.16 1.26
CA LEU A 103 8.88 -16.86 1.28
C LEU A 103 8.09 -18.14 1.03
N LYS A 104 7.18 -18.48 1.94
CA LYS A 104 6.19 -19.55 1.75
C LYS A 104 4.78 -18.97 1.79
N VAL A 105 3.95 -19.37 0.83
CA VAL A 105 2.55 -18.97 0.72
C VAL A 105 1.68 -20.22 0.58
N THR A 106 0.56 -20.24 1.27
CA THR A 106 -0.44 -21.30 1.24
C THR A 106 -1.84 -20.71 1.13
N VAL A 107 -2.72 -21.37 0.38
CA VAL A 107 -4.11 -20.96 0.22
C VAL A 107 -5.05 -22.02 0.78
N ASP A 108 -5.93 -21.63 1.67
CA ASP A 108 -6.95 -22.50 2.25
C ASP A 108 -8.31 -22.16 1.63
N LEU A 109 -8.91 -23.14 0.95
CA LEU A 109 -10.20 -22.97 0.26
C LEU A 109 -11.34 -23.23 1.25
N LEU A 110 -11.98 -22.16 1.71
CA LEU A 110 -13.05 -22.19 2.71
C LEU A 110 -14.37 -22.66 2.09
N GLU A 111 -14.61 -22.27 0.83
CA GLU A 111 -15.70 -22.76 0.00
C GLU A 111 -15.12 -23.39 -1.28
N LYS A 112 -15.82 -24.38 -1.85
CA LYS A 112 -15.45 -25.00 -3.12
C LYS A 112 -16.60 -24.95 -4.11
N PRO A 113 -16.36 -24.64 -5.39
CA PRO A 113 -17.38 -24.73 -6.42
C PRO A 113 -17.81 -26.19 -6.65
N SER A 114 -19.10 -26.43 -6.87
CA SER A 114 -19.65 -27.73 -7.25
C SER A 114 -19.75 -27.86 -8.77
N ASN A 115 -19.69 -29.09 -9.29
CA ASN A 115 -19.92 -29.42 -10.70
C ASN A 115 -19.06 -28.63 -11.71
N VAL A 116 -17.78 -28.45 -11.38
CA VAL A 116 -16.82 -27.76 -12.27
C VAL A 116 -16.53 -28.62 -13.50
N SER A 117 -16.60 -28.01 -14.67
CA SER A 117 -16.23 -28.65 -15.94
C SER A 117 -14.75 -29.06 -15.94
N THR A 118 -14.33 -30.02 -16.75
CA THR A 118 -12.89 -30.29 -16.93
C THR A 118 -12.26 -29.30 -17.92
N GLY A 119 -10.92 -29.20 -17.89
CA GLY A 119 -10.16 -28.39 -18.85
C GLY A 119 -10.32 -26.88 -18.66
N LEU A 120 -10.17 -26.13 -19.76
CA LEU A 120 -10.11 -24.66 -19.72
C LEU A 120 -11.40 -24.02 -19.19
N ARG A 121 -12.56 -24.58 -19.54
CA ARG A 121 -13.86 -24.11 -19.06
C ARG A 121 -13.95 -24.21 -17.53
N GLY A 122 -13.51 -25.35 -16.98
CA GLY A 122 -13.41 -25.54 -15.53
C GLY A 122 -12.54 -24.50 -14.84
N MET A 123 -11.38 -24.18 -15.43
CA MET A 123 -10.49 -23.16 -14.89
C MET A 123 -11.15 -21.78 -14.83
N VAL A 124 -11.91 -21.41 -15.87
CA VAL A 124 -12.66 -20.15 -15.89
C VAL A 124 -13.77 -20.14 -14.83
N GLU A 125 -14.49 -21.25 -14.68
CA GLU A 125 -15.55 -21.41 -13.67
C GLU A 125 -14.99 -21.27 -12.24
N VAL A 126 -13.89 -21.96 -11.93
CA VAL A 126 -13.21 -21.89 -10.62
C VAL A 126 -12.66 -20.50 -10.34
N ASP A 127 -11.97 -19.91 -11.31
CA ASP A 127 -11.38 -18.60 -11.13
C ASP A 127 -12.46 -17.52 -10.95
N SER A 128 -13.56 -17.61 -11.70
CA SER A 128 -14.72 -16.74 -11.51
C SER A 128 -15.37 -16.95 -10.16
N PHE A 129 -15.51 -18.20 -9.70
CA PHE A 129 -16.03 -18.50 -8.37
C PHE A 129 -15.17 -17.81 -7.29
N TYR A 130 -13.86 -17.93 -7.31
CA TYR A 130 -13.04 -17.33 -6.26
C TYR A 130 -12.93 -15.80 -6.36
N PHE A 131 -12.83 -15.22 -7.56
CA PHE A 131 -12.67 -13.76 -7.70
C PHE A 131 -13.97 -12.95 -7.70
N THR A 132 -15.14 -13.58 -7.83
CA THR A 132 -16.42 -12.85 -7.83
C THR A 132 -16.71 -12.23 -6.47
N GLY A 133 -16.93 -10.91 -6.46
CA GLY A 133 -17.27 -10.16 -5.26
C GLY A 133 -16.13 -10.02 -4.25
N ILE A 134 -14.88 -10.25 -4.66
CA ILE A 134 -13.70 -9.97 -3.83
C ILE A 134 -13.36 -8.49 -3.91
N GLU A 135 -13.29 -7.86 -2.75
CA GLU A 135 -12.68 -6.54 -2.58
C GLU A 135 -11.16 -6.66 -2.59
N ARG A 136 -10.52 -5.84 -3.41
CA ARG A 136 -9.06 -5.77 -3.55
C ARG A 136 -8.60 -4.34 -3.31
N PRO A 137 -8.62 -3.88 -2.05
CA PRO A 137 -8.24 -2.51 -1.74
C PRO A 137 -6.79 -2.28 -2.13
N LYS A 138 -6.52 -1.17 -2.81
CA LYS A 138 -5.18 -0.78 -3.22
C LYS A 138 -4.51 -0.03 -2.06
N PRO A 139 -3.38 -0.53 -1.54
CA PRO A 139 -2.70 0.17 -0.46
C PRO A 139 -1.74 1.24 -1.00
N SER A 140 -1.51 2.27 -0.19
CA SER A 140 -0.46 3.29 -0.35
C SER A 140 0.38 3.35 0.94
N LEU A 141 1.67 3.65 0.81
CA LEU A 141 2.59 3.77 1.95
C LEU A 141 3.19 5.17 1.98
N ILE A 142 2.98 5.89 3.08
CA ILE A 142 3.58 7.19 3.36
C ILE A 142 4.61 6.97 4.47
N PRO A 143 5.92 7.03 4.19
CA PRO A 143 6.97 6.78 5.17
C PRO A 143 7.17 7.98 6.11
N GLY A 144 7.76 7.74 7.29
CA GLY A 144 8.05 8.82 8.25
C GLY A 144 9.00 9.89 7.70
N SER A 145 9.96 9.48 6.87
CA SER A 145 10.94 10.34 6.18
C SER A 145 10.43 10.94 4.85
N LYS A 146 9.11 11.11 4.72
CA LYS A 146 8.42 11.64 3.53
C LYS A 146 8.95 13.00 3.08
N ASP A 147 9.36 13.85 4.00
CA ASP A 147 9.95 15.17 3.76
C ASP A 147 11.28 15.06 3.01
N GLY A 148 12.21 14.24 3.50
CA GLY A 148 13.51 14.01 2.86
C GLY A 148 13.37 13.33 1.50
N PHE A 149 12.43 12.39 1.36
CA PHE A 149 12.14 11.77 0.07
C PHE A 149 11.53 12.75 -0.93
N LEU A 150 10.60 13.60 -0.48
CA LEU A 150 10.00 14.62 -1.34
C LEU A 150 11.07 15.62 -1.79
N GLY A 151 11.89 16.15 -0.87
CA GLY A 151 12.98 17.07 -1.20
C GLY A 151 14.01 16.46 -2.14
N GLY A 152 14.37 15.19 -1.97
CA GLY A 152 15.36 14.50 -2.82
C GLY A 152 14.84 14.06 -4.19
N PHE A 153 13.53 13.80 -4.32
CA PHE A 153 12.95 13.20 -5.52
C PHE A 153 11.83 14.03 -6.18
N HIS A 154 11.67 15.30 -5.80
CA HIS A 154 10.58 16.17 -6.30
C HIS A 154 10.48 16.25 -7.83
N ARG A 155 11.59 16.09 -8.56
CA ARG A 155 11.63 16.08 -10.04
C ARG A 155 10.95 14.88 -10.66
N PHE A 156 10.91 13.75 -9.96
CA PHE A 156 10.35 12.50 -10.48
C PHE A 156 8.85 12.36 -10.24
N LEU A 157 8.24 13.34 -9.58
CA LEU A 157 6.82 13.37 -9.27
C LEU A 157 5.98 13.94 -10.41
N VAL A 158 6.59 14.34 -11.52
CA VAL A 158 5.89 14.88 -12.68
C VAL A 158 5.72 13.78 -13.72
N LEU A 159 4.51 13.63 -14.25
CA LEU A 159 4.24 12.75 -15.38
C LEU A 159 4.91 13.31 -16.63
N GLN A 160 5.80 12.51 -17.20
CA GLN A 160 6.62 12.85 -18.36
C GLN A 160 6.05 12.16 -19.61
N THR A 161 6.00 12.88 -20.72
CA THR A 161 5.51 12.36 -22.01
C THR A 161 6.56 11.54 -22.75
N GLU A 162 7.83 11.96 -22.68
CA GLU A 162 8.94 11.38 -23.44
C GLU A 162 9.99 10.67 -22.56
N SER A 163 9.87 10.77 -21.23
CA SER A 163 10.78 10.14 -20.27
C SER A 163 10.04 9.31 -19.22
N ALA A 164 10.77 8.48 -18.46
CA ALA A 164 10.16 7.67 -17.41
C ALA A 164 9.80 8.55 -16.21
N SER A 165 8.53 8.51 -15.79
CA SER A 165 8.08 9.15 -14.55
C SER A 165 8.34 8.24 -13.34
N GLY A 166 8.48 8.85 -12.17
CA GLY A 166 8.80 8.13 -10.95
C GLY A 166 10.24 7.65 -10.91
N ILE A 167 10.52 6.72 -9.99
CA ILE A 167 11.86 6.21 -9.70
C ILE A 167 11.92 4.68 -9.72
N PRO A 168 13.09 4.08 -9.99
CA PRO A 168 13.24 2.63 -10.08
C PRO A 168 12.87 1.90 -8.78
N LYS A 169 12.23 0.72 -8.92
CA LYS A 169 11.88 -0.16 -7.79
C LYS A 169 13.08 -0.61 -6.94
N THR A 170 14.30 -0.51 -7.48
CA THR A 170 15.54 -0.82 -6.77
C THR A 170 15.81 0.13 -5.59
N LEU A 171 15.13 1.28 -5.54
CA LEU A 171 15.16 2.20 -4.40
C LEU A 171 14.19 1.79 -3.26
N GLY A 172 13.54 0.62 -3.37
CA GLY A 172 12.75 0.02 -2.30
C GLY A 172 11.57 0.90 -1.88
N ILE A 173 11.41 1.09 -0.57
CA ILE A 173 10.28 1.84 0.02
C ILE A 173 10.16 3.26 -0.53
N ILE A 174 11.28 3.91 -0.88
CA ILE A 174 11.25 5.26 -1.46
C ILE A 174 10.47 5.25 -2.77
N SER A 175 10.69 4.24 -3.61
CA SER A 175 9.98 4.08 -4.89
C SER A 175 8.50 3.81 -4.71
N GLU A 176 8.12 3.10 -3.63
CA GLU A 176 6.71 2.86 -3.30
C GLU A 176 5.98 4.18 -3.01
N TYR A 177 6.64 5.06 -2.25
CA TYR A 177 6.11 6.38 -1.93
C TYR A 177 6.09 7.30 -3.16
N ILE A 178 7.23 7.58 -3.77
CA ILE A 178 7.36 8.54 -4.88
C ILE A 178 6.49 8.14 -6.08
N ASN A 179 6.44 6.85 -6.43
CA ASN A 179 5.62 6.41 -7.57
C ASN A 179 4.11 6.42 -7.27
N SER A 180 3.72 6.55 -6.00
CA SER A 180 2.30 6.67 -5.61
C SER A 180 1.76 8.09 -5.74
N ILE A 181 2.63 9.09 -5.88
CA ILE A 181 2.32 10.52 -5.97
C ILE A 181 2.86 11.16 -7.25
N VAL A 182 2.86 10.43 -8.36
CA VAL A 182 3.16 11.00 -9.69
C VAL A 182 1.95 11.81 -10.17
N LEU A 183 2.20 13.06 -10.52
CA LEU A 183 1.20 14.08 -10.80
C LEU A 183 1.12 14.39 -12.31
N PRO A 184 -0.09 14.64 -12.85
CA PRO A 184 -0.24 15.00 -14.25
C PRO A 184 0.35 16.39 -14.55
N GLN A 185 0.64 16.65 -15.83
CA GLN A 185 1.06 17.97 -16.28
C GLN A 185 0.00 19.04 -15.93
N GLY A 186 0.46 20.24 -15.58
CA GLY A 186 -0.41 21.36 -15.21
C GLY A 186 -1.10 21.21 -13.84
N PHE A 187 -0.75 20.18 -13.05
CA PHE A 187 -1.29 20.03 -11.70
C PHE A 187 -0.91 21.24 -10.83
N SER A 188 -1.88 21.70 -10.04
CA SER A 188 -1.69 22.68 -8.98
C SER A 188 -2.63 22.39 -7.82
N THR A 189 -2.15 22.62 -6.61
CA THR A 189 -2.95 22.50 -5.39
C THR A 189 -2.51 23.53 -4.35
N ASN A 190 -3.33 23.71 -3.32
CA ASN A 190 -3.02 24.58 -2.20
C ASN A 190 -2.77 23.76 -0.94
N VAL A 191 -1.69 24.07 -0.23
CA VAL A 191 -1.39 23.49 1.08
C VAL A 191 -1.15 24.65 2.04
N LEU A 192 -2.09 24.85 2.98
CA LEU A 192 -2.04 25.91 4.00
C LEU A 192 -1.79 27.32 3.42
N GLY A 193 -2.50 27.67 2.35
CA GLY A 193 -2.38 28.99 1.71
C GLY A 193 -1.23 29.09 0.71
N ARG A 194 -0.31 28.13 0.68
CA ARG A 194 0.81 28.08 -0.27
C ARG A 194 0.45 27.26 -1.50
N VAL A 195 0.89 27.70 -2.67
CA VAL A 195 0.53 27.09 -3.96
C VAL A 195 1.63 26.14 -4.39
N VAL A 196 1.29 24.87 -4.55
CA VAL A 196 2.13 23.86 -5.17
C VAL A 196 1.82 23.84 -6.66
N THR A 197 2.86 23.95 -7.48
CA THR A 197 2.77 23.87 -8.95
C THR A 197 3.83 22.92 -9.50
N ILE A 198 3.68 22.57 -10.77
CA ILE A 198 4.62 21.74 -11.52
C ILE A 198 5.33 22.56 -12.59
N ASP A 199 6.64 22.37 -12.69
CA ASP A 199 7.44 22.62 -13.86
C ASP A 199 7.87 21.27 -14.48
N GLU A 200 7.74 21.12 -15.79
CA GLU A 200 8.01 19.85 -16.47
C GLU A 200 9.47 19.39 -16.37
N LYS A 201 10.42 20.33 -16.24
CA LYS A 201 11.85 20.04 -16.19
C LYS A 201 12.38 20.00 -14.77
N GLU A 202 11.88 20.89 -13.93
CA GLU A 202 12.41 21.14 -12.59
C GLU A 202 11.56 20.54 -11.47
N GLY A 203 10.42 19.93 -11.77
CA GLY A 203 9.63 19.17 -10.81
C GLY A 203 8.59 20.03 -10.09
N LEU A 204 8.44 19.80 -8.78
CA LEU A 204 7.52 20.59 -7.96
C LEU A 204 8.11 21.90 -7.47
N PHE A 205 7.26 22.91 -7.42
CA PHE A 205 7.53 24.25 -6.91
C PHE A 205 6.51 24.62 -5.83
N LEU A 206 6.92 25.47 -4.90
CA LEU A 206 6.08 26.07 -3.88
C LEU A 206 6.19 27.59 -3.98
N ASP A 207 5.09 28.26 -4.30
CA ASP A 207 5.03 29.71 -4.52
C ASP A 207 6.09 30.23 -5.50
N GLY A 208 6.42 29.44 -6.53
CA GLY A 208 7.41 29.81 -7.55
C GLY A 208 8.87 29.45 -7.22
N GLU A 209 9.14 28.86 -6.06
CA GLU A 209 10.47 28.36 -5.69
C GLU A 209 10.56 26.83 -5.77
N PRO A 210 11.69 26.23 -6.20
CA PRO A 210 11.85 24.78 -6.24
C PRO A 210 11.69 24.11 -4.86
N LEU A 211 11.03 22.95 -4.82
CA LEU A 211 10.69 22.29 -3.55
C LEU A 211 11.89 21.93 -2.67
N TYR A 212 13.07 21.65 -3.24
CA TYR A 212 14.24 21.24 -2.44
C TYR A 212 14.79 22.34 -1.52
N ASN A 213 14.39 23.60 -1.71
CA ASN A 213 14.74 24.73 -0.85
C ASN A 213 13.72 24.98 0.28
N VAL A 214 12.60 24.24 0.28
CA VAL A 214 11.51 24.38 1.25
C VAL A 214 11.90 23.71 2.57
N ASP A 215 11.43 24.25 3.69
CA ASP A 215 11.69 23.70 5.01
C ASP A 215 11.06 22.28 5.18
N PRO A 216 11.64 21.43 6.05
CA PRO A 216 11.17 20.05 6.22
C PRO A 216 9.71 19.92 6.66
N GLU A 217 9.20 20.87 7.44
CA GLU A 217 7.81 20.84 7.93
C GLU A 217 6.83 21.01 6.78
N MET A 218 7.06 22.02 5.93
CA MET A 218 6.24 22.24 4.75
C MET A 218 6.40 21.11 3.72
N LEU A 219 7.59 20.53 3.55
CA LEU A 219 7.77 19.31 2.74
C LEU A 219 6.98 18.12 3.27
N SER A 220 6.96 17.93 4.59
CA SER A 220 6.18 16.89 5.29
C SER A 220 4.69 17.06 5.00
N LEU A 221 4.17 18.29 5.12
CA LEU A 221 2.79 18.64 4.85
C LEU A 221 2.40 18.45 3.37
N ILE A 222 3.23 18.90 2.43
CA ILE A 222 2.98 18.71 0.99
C ILE A 222 2.95 17.22 0.67
N GLY A 223 3.94 16.47 1.14
CA GLY A 223 4.01 15.02 0.92
C GLY A 223 2.78 14.29 1.44
N LEU A 224 2.32 14.63 2.65
CA LEU A 224 1.09 14.09 3.23
C LEU A 224 -0.14 14.45 2.40
N LYS A 225 -0.31 15.72 2.08
CA LYS A 225 -1.49 16.21 1.38
C LYS A 225 -1.61 15.57 -0.01
N LEU A 226 -0.52 15.57 -0.78
CA LEU A 226 -0.47 14.91 -2.09
C LEU A 226 -0.78 13.42 -1.97
N SER A 227 -0.20 12.72 -0.99
CA SER A 227 -0.42 11.29 -0.82
C SER A 227 -1.86 10.95 -0.46
N LEU A 228 -2.49 11.74 0.41
CA LEU A 228 -3.89 11.55 0.77
C LEU A 228 -4.83 11.88 -0.38
N ASP A 229 -4.52 12.91 -1.17
CA ASP A 229 -5.32 13.30 -2.34
C ASP A 229 -5.22 12.28 -3.48
N MET A 230 -4.06 11.66 -3.65
CA MET A 230 -3.83 10.62 -4.67
C MET A 230 -4.25 9.22 -4.20
N ALA A 231 -4.50 9.03 -2.90
CA ALA A 231 -4.96 7.75 -2.37
C ALA A 231 -6.38 7.44 -2.88
N PRO A 232 -6.65 6.20 -3.33
CA PRO A 232 -8.00 5.81 -3.74
C PRO A 232 -9.01 5.99 -2.60
N GLU A 233 -10.23 6.45 -2.88
CA GLU A 233 -11.25 6.72 -1.85
C GLU A 233 -11.56 5.50 -0.95
N ASN A 234 -11.50 4.29 -1.52
CA ASN A 234 -11.70 3.02 -0.80
C ASN A 234 -10.38 2.23 -0.65
N GLY A 235 -9.25 2.95 -0.65
CA GLY A 235 -7.92 2.39 -0.48
C GLY A 235 -7.55 2.13 0.97
N VAL A 236 -6.31 1.69 1.16
CA VAL A 236 -5.69 1.56 2.49
C VAL A 236 -4.46 2.45 2.53
N VAL A 237 -4.44 3.45 3.39
CA VAL A 237 -3.25 4.29 3.59
C VAL A 237 -2.50 3.81 4.83
N VAL A 238 -1.25 3.40 4.64
CA VAL A 238 -0.31 3.13 5.72
C VAL A 238 0.56 4.37 5.91
N LEU A 239 0.38 5.05 7.04
CA LEU A 239 1.04 6.32 7.35
C LEU A 239 2.01 6.15 8.52
N GLU A 240 3.31 6.18 8.22
CA GLU A 240 4.39 6.12 9.20
C GLU A 240 4.75 7.51 9.73
N ASP A 241 4.83 7.64 11.05
CA ASP A 241 5.21 8.83 11.80
C ASP A 241 4.62 10.12 11.21
N PRO A 242 3.28 10.28 11.21
CA PRO A 242 2.63 11.51 10.76
C PRO A 242 3.20 12.76 11.45
N GLU A 243 3.61 12.65 12.71
CA GLU A 243 4.19 13.71 13.53
C GLU A 243 5.58 14.19 13.06
N ALA A 244 6.26 13.42 12.21
CA ALA A 244 7.66 13.68 11.88
C ALA A 244 7.83 15.07 11.23
N HIS A 245 8.72 15.85 11.84
CA HIS A 245 9.07 17.23 11.44
C HIS A 245 7.91 18.23 11.49
N LEU A 246 6.86 17.97 12.29
CA LEU A 246 5.73 18.89 12.46
C LEU A 246 5.75 19.58 13.84
N SER A 247 5.42 20.87 13.84
CA SER A 247 4.97 21.60 15.03
C SER A 247 3.63 21.07 15.53
N ASP A 248 3.29 21.36 16.79
CA ASP A 248 2.03 20.88 17.38
C ASP A 248 0.80 21.44 16.64
N GLU A 249 0.85 22.68 16.15
CA GLU A 249 -0.21 23.28 15.32
C GLU A 249 -0.43 22.47 14.03
N ASN A 250 0.64 22.11 13.33
CA ASN A 250 0.53 21.35 12.09
C ASN A 250 0.18 19.88 12.30
N LYS A 251 0.43 19.31 13.48
CA LYS A 251 -0.10 17.98 13.82
C LYS A 251 -1.62 17.97 13.88
N ASP A 252 -2.25 19.03 14.41
CA ASP A 252 -3.71 19.16 14.43
C ASP A 252 -4.28 19.27 13.02
N VAL A 253 -3.64 20.05 12.13
CA VAL A 253 -4.00 20.10 10.71
C VAL A 253 -3.95 18.71 10.06
N VAL A 254 -2.87 17.97 10.27
CA VAL A 254 -2.70 16.62 9.69
C VAL A 254 -3.73 15.65 10.24
N LYS A 255 -4.08 15.77 11.52
CA LYS A 255 -5.17 14.98 12.13
C LYS A 255 -6.49 15.24 11.42
N GLU A 256 -6.82 16.49 11.08
CA GLU A 256 -8.02 16.78 10.29
C GLU A 256 -7.99 16.15 8.89
N TRP A 257 -6.84 16.15 8.22
CA TRP A 257 -6.70 15.52 6.90
C TRP A 257 -6.89 14.01 6.98
N ILE A 258 -6.27 13.38 7.98
CA ILE A 258 -6.44 11.97 8.31
C ILE A 258 -7.92 11.65 8.57
N ASP A 259 -8.61 12.50 9.34
CA ASP A 259 -10.01 12.31 9.72
C ASP A 259 -10.98 12.42 8.53
N LYS A 260 -10.59 13.13 7.47
CA LYS A 260 -11.39 13.29 6.23
C LYS A 260 -11.19 12.16 5.23
N TYR A 261 -10.15 11.32 5.38
CA TYR A 261 -9.94 10.18 4.49
C TYR A 261 -11.01 9.12 4.71
N LYS A 262 -11.65 8.67 3.62
CA LYS A 262 -12.81 7.75 3.68
C LYS A 262 -12.44 6.26 3.65
N GLY A 263 -11.21 5.94 3.27
CA GLY A 263 -10.71 4.56 3.21
C GLY A 263 -10.17 4.08 4.56
N THR A 264 -9.45 2.95 4.56
CA THR A 264 -8.79 2.47 5.78
C THR A 264 -7.55 3.32 6.05
N MET A 265 -7.43 3.84 7.27
CA MET A 265 -6.22 4.54 7.69
C MET A 265 -5.47 3.70 8.73
N VAL A 266 -4.23 3.34 8.41
CA VAL A 266 -3.31 2.63 9.30
C VAL A 266 -2.19 3.58 9.70
N ILE A 267 -2.28 4.13 10.91
CA ILE A 267 -1.33 5.08 11.47
C ILE A 267 -0.28 4.33 12.28
N VAL A 268 0.98 4.55 11.98
CA VAL A 268 2.12 3.88 12.62
C VAL A 268 2.89 4.95 13.37
N THR A 269 2.68 5.05 14.68
CA THR A 269 3.14 6.20 15.47
C THR A 269 3.32 5.85 16.93
N CYS A 270 4.16 6.60 17.64
CA CYS A 270 4.21 6.61 19.10
C CYS A 270 3.55 7.87 19.69
N ASP A 271 3.21 8.86 18.87
CA ASP A 271 2.59 10.10 19.31
C ASP A 271 1.11 9.85 19.68
N ASN A 272 0.70 10.39 20.83
CA ASN A 272 -0.64 10.20 21.35
C ASN A 272 -1.68 11.12 20.69
N ILE A 273 -1.26 12.17 19.96
CA ILE A 273 -2.19 13.05 19.27
C ILE A 273 -3.01 12.33 18.17
N PHE A 274 -2.41 11.27 17.59
CA PHE A 274 -3.02 10.42 16.57
C PHE A 274 -3.65 9.13 17.14
N SER A 275 -3.95 9.09 18.44
CA SER A 275 -4.42 7.88 19.13
C SER A 275 -5.91 7.54 18.97
N ASN A 276 -6.65 8.24 18.10
CA ASN A 276 -8.07 8.00 17.87
C ASN A 276 -8.32 6.86 16.86
N GLY A 277 -8.43 5.62 17.36
CA GLY A 277 -8.69 4.43 16.54
C GLY A 277 -8.45 3.11 17.29
N LYS A 278 -8.59 1.98 16.59
CA LYS A 278 -8.25 0.65 17.13
C LYS A 278 -6.74 0.53 17.30
N VAL A 279 -6.28 0.36 18.53
CA VAL A 279 -4.84 0.22 18.83
C VAL A 279 -4.40 -1.24 18.68
N ILE A 280 -3.25 -1.43 18.02
CA ILE A 280 -2.55 -2.69 17.84
C ILE A 280 -1.12 -2.51 18.36
N GLU A 281 -0.76 -3.32 19.37
CA GLU A 281 0.59 -3.36 19.92
C GLU A 281 1.46 -4.39 19.19
N ALA A 282 2.57 -3.95 18.59
CA ALA A 282 3.45 -4.76 17.74
C ALA A 282 4.91 -4.82 18.19
#